data_AF-A0AAN8JLK0-F1
#
_entry.id   AF-A0AAN8JLK0-F1
#
_cell.length_a   1.000
_cell.length_b   1.000
_cell.length_c   1.000
_cell.angle_alpha   90.00
_cell.angle_beta   90.00
_cell.angle_gamma   90.00
#
_symmetry.space_group_name_H-M   'P 1'
#
loop_
_entity.id
_entity.type
_entity.pdbx_description
1 polymer ?
#
loop_
_entity_poly.entity_id
_entity_poly.type
_entity_poly.pdbx_seq_one_letter_code
_entity_poly.pdbx_strand_id
1 'polypeptide(L)'
;MEDLTGYLVAIGAILVCLGFTLLALLVYSGLFENVTVGAGPPPIGEVFVAYRFSRGPYKEAGQIFTELAHLAPDNKCLGIYYDDPKRVPSHLTRFIVGSILAYDDHEVDPDMKKKFEENGYKFMRLPKVTNVVKTSFPHISSFSIFIAIFKVYPLMGDYVQDNKLCAHPYLEVYDGKTIHFMAPLAKQDEFYLPEMKKMGPDGLVIMEPSEQLPIDSNTNSMPVPETPEPVEEDTNEADAVISELNSNNTEDTNGADSEASTGSSFEELKIDGDDQQQRKEKARSPDSTTV
;
A
#
# COMPACT_ATOMS: atom_id res chain seq x y z
N MET A 1 -16.63 -43.61 18.81
CA MET A 1 -17.23 -43.00 17.59
C MET A 1 -18.02 -41.76 17.95
N GLU A 2 -18.81 -41.78 19.03
CA GLU A 2 -19.59 -40.64 19.50
C GLU A 2 -18.72 -39.41 19.80
N ASP A 3 -17.56 -39.58 20.43
CA ASP A 3 -16.62 -38.49 20.73
C ASP A 3 -16.11 -37.80 19.45
N LEU A 4 -15.74 -38.58 18.43
CA LEU A 4 -15.28 -38.08 17.13
C LEU A 4 -16.37 -37.26 16.43
N THR A 5 -17.63 -37.71 16.50
CA THR A 5 -18.77 -36.95 15.98
C THR A 5 -18.97 -35.64 16.75
N GLY A 6 -18.82 -35.66 18.09
CA GLY A 6 -18.87 -34.47 18.93
C GLY A 6 -17.79 -33.44 18.57
N TYR A 7 -16.54 -33.89 18.39
CA TYR A 7 -15.44 -33.02 17.95
C TYR A 7 -15.69 -32.41 16.56
N LEU A 8 -16.18 -33.20 15.59
CA LEU A 8 -16.49 -32.70 14.25
C LEU A 8 -17.61 -31.63 14.27
N VAL A 9 -18.65 -31.82 15.08
CA VAL A 9 -19.71 -30.81 15.27
C VAL A 9 -19.17 -29.54 15.93
N ALA A 10 -18.32 -29.68 16.96
CA ALA A 10 -17.69 -28.53 17.63
C ALA A 10 -16.77 -27.73 16.69
N ILE A 11 -15.93 -28.42 15.91
CA ILE A 11 -15.06 -27.79 14.89
C ILE A 11 -15.93 -27.07 13.84
N GLY A 12 -17.00 -27.71 13.36
CA GLY A 12 -17.95 -27.09 12.42
C GLY A 12 -18.57 -25.81 12.98
N ALA A 13 -19.02 -25.84 14.24
CA ALA A 13 -19.57 -24.66 14.92
C ALA A 13 -18.52 -23.53 15.07
N ILE A 14 -17.28 -23.85 15.45
CA ILE A 14 -16.18 -22.89 15.56
C ILE A 14 -15.88 -22.24 14.20
N LEU A 15 -15.80 -23.03 13.13
CA LEU A 15 -15.56 -22.51 11.77
C LEU A 15 -16.70 -21.59 11.29
N VAL A 16 -17.95 -21.92 11.61
CA VAL A 16 -19.11 -21.07 11.32
C VAL A 16 -19.04 -19.75 12.10
N CYS A 17 -18.75 -19.79 13.41
CA CYS A 17 -18.59 -18.58 14.23
C CYS A 17 -17.42 -17.70 13.74
N LEU A 18 -16.30 -18.31 13.36
CA LEU A 18 -15.16 -17.60 12.77
C LEU A 18 -15.54 -16.95 11.43
N GLY A 19 -16.26 -17.67 10.56
CA GLY A 19 -16.78 -17.15 9.30
C GLY A 19 -17.70 -15.94 9.48
N PHE A 20 -18.63 -16.00 10.45
CA PHE A 20 -19.48 -14.84 10.80
C PHE A 20 -18.67 -13.67 11.35
N THR A 21 -17.65 -13.94 12.17
CA THR A 21 -16.78 -12.89 12.73
C THR A 21 -15.96 -12.18 11.65
N LEU A 22 -15.38 -12.96 10.73
CA LEU A 22 -14.66 -12.42 9.57
C LEU A 22 -15.58 -11.63 8.63
N LEU A 23 -16.79 -12.14 8.37
CA LEU A 23 -17.78 -11.41 7.56
C LEU A 23 -18.19 -10.09 8.24
N ALA A 24 -18.45 -10.11 9.54
CA ALA A 24 -18.76 -8.89 10.30
C ALA A 24 -17.60 -7.87 10.24
N LEU A 25 -16.35 -8.34 10.35
CA LEU A 25 -15.17 -7.49 10.21
C LEU A 25 -15.04 -6.88 8.81
N LEU A 26 -15.29 -7.65 7.74
CA LEU A 26 -15.26 -7.15 6.36
C LEU A 26 -16.37 -6.12 6.10
N VAL A 27 -17.59 -6.38 6.59
CA VAL A 27 -18.72 -5.44 6.51
C VAL A 27 -18.40 -4.15 7.25
N TYR A 28 -17.92 -4.25 8.49
CA TYR A 28 -17.47 -3.12 9.30
C TYR A 28 -16.30 -2.35 8.64
N SER A 29 -15.45 -3.03 7.88
CA SER A 29 -14.34 -2.43 7.14
C SER A 29 -14.73 -1.79 5.80
N GLY A 30 -16.02 -1.80 5.42
CA GLY A 30 -16.54 -1.11 4.22
C GLY A 30 -16.90 -2.00 3.03
N LEU A 31 -17.04 -3.33 3.19
CA LEU A 31 -17.35 -4.25 2.08
C LEU A 31 -18.57 -3.79 1.26
N PHE A 32 -19.63 -3.31 1.93
CA PHE A 32 -20.86 -2.80 1.29
C PHE A 32 -20.91 -1.27 1.10
N GLU A 33 -19.81 -0.56 1.37
CA GLU A 33 -19.75 0.90 1.19
C GLU A 33 -19.98 1.30 -0.27
N ASN A 34 -20.78 2.35 -0.51
CA ASN A 34 -21.03 2.83 -1.87
C ASN A 34 -19.98 3.88 -2.27
N VAL A 35 -19.19 3.57 -3.29
CA VAL A 35 -18.15 4.46 -3.81
C VAL A 35 -18.73 5.30 -4.94
N THR A 36 -18.88 6.60 -4.71
CA THR A 36 -19.26 7.58 -5.75
C THR A 36 -18.04 8.39 -6.18
N VAL A 37 -17.64 8.25 -7.44
CA VAL A 37 -16.56 9.04 -8.04
C VAL A 37 -17.11 10.30 -8.69
N GLY A 38 -16.41 11.42 -8.55
CA GLY A 38 -16.76 12.66 -9.25
C GLY A 38 -15.59 13.62 -9.43
N ALA A 39 -15.71 14.54 -10.39
CA ALA A 39 -14.81 15.67 -10.54
C ALA A 39 -15.18 16.82 -9.58
N GLY A 40 -14.19 17.48 -8.98
CA GLY A 40 -14.42 18.64 -8.11
C GLY A 40 -13.15 19.17 -7.44
N PRO A 41 -13.27 20.08 -6.46
CA PRO A 41 -12.11 20.64 -5.76
C PRO A 41 -11.37 19.56 -4.95
N PRO A 42 -10.04 19.62 -4.83
CA PRO A 42 -9.26 18.59 -4.14
C PRO A 42 -9.60 18.49 -2.63
N PRO A 43 -9.41 17.30 -2.01
CA PRO A 43 -9.51 17.12 -0.57
C PRO A 43 -8.36 17.77 0.21
N ILE A 44 -7.27 18.16 -0.46
CA ILE A 44 -6.11 18.85 0.13
C ILE A 44 -5.77 20.13 -0.66
N GLY A 45 -5.18 21.12 0.02
CA GLY A 45 -4.65 22.33 -0.58
C GLY A 45 -3.28 22.11 -1.23
N GLU A 46 -2.44 23.14 -1.23
CA GLU A 46 -1.00 22.90 -1.41
C GLU A 46 -0.46 22.16 -0.17
N VAL A 47 0.51 21.27 -0.32
CA VAL A 47 1.10 20.56 0.84
C VAL A 47 2.61 20.39 0.72
N PHE A 48 3.32 20.55 1.84
CA PHE A 48 4.73 20.20 1.95
C PHE A 48 4.88 18.79 2.51
N VAL A 49 5.60 17.93 1.80
CA VAL A 49 5.60 16.48 2.01
C VAL A 49 7.04 15.98 2.18
N ALA A 50 7.27 15.23 3.26
CA ALA A 50 8.45 14.37 3.37
C ALA A 50 8.13 13.01 2.76
N TYR A 51 8.88 12.57 1.75
CA TYR A 51 8.58 11.37 0.97
C TYR A 51 9.79 10.44 0.81
N ARG A 52 9.49 9.15 0.65
CA ARG A 52 10.42 8.10 0.25
C ARG A 52 10.00 7.58 -1.12
N PHE A 53 10.90 7.70 -2.10
CA PHE A 53 10.69 7.16 -3.45
C PHE A 53 11.06 5.67 -3.49
N SER A 54 10.18 4.85 -4.06
CA SER A 54 10.35 3.40 -4.15
C SER A 54 10.01 2.88 -5.54
N ARG A 55 10.69 1.79 -5.93
CA ARG A 55 10.40 1.02 -7.14
C ARG A 55 10.24 -0.43 -6.75
N GLY A 56 9.13 -1.04 -7.16
CA GLY A 56 8.75 -2.39 -6.77
C GLY A 56 7.24 -2.54 -6.57
N PRO A 57 6.80 -3.70 -6.06
CA PRO A 57 5.39 -4.02 -5.87
C PRO A 57 4.69 -3.05 -4.91
N TYR A 58 3.53 -2.51 -5.31
CA TYR A 58 2.75 -1.58 -4.46
C TYR A 58 2.32 -2.17 -3.11
N LYS A 59 2.28 -3.50 -2.96
CA LYS A 59 2.11 -4.16 -1.65
C LYS A 59 3.20 -3.80 -0.61
N GLU A 60 4.38 -3.37 -1.05
CA GLU A 60 5.49 -2.96 -0.17
C GLU A 60 5.29 -1.55 0.39
N ALA A 61 4.41 -0.74 -0.20
CA ALA A 61 4.04 0.58 0.34
C ALA A 61 3.53 0.50 1.78
N GLY A 62 2.82 -0.58 2.15
CA GLY A 62 2.29 -0.80 3.50
C GLY A 62 3.35 -0.85 4.60
N GLN A 63 4.58 -1.29 4.29
CA GLN A 63 5.70 -1.23 5.24
C GLN A 63 6.14 0.22 5.47
N ILE A 64 6.26 1.02 4.40
CA ILE A 64 6.66 2.42 4.50
C ILE A 64 5.57 3.27 5.19
N PHE A 65 4.29 2.98 4.96
CA PHE A 65 3.20 3.59 5.74
C PHE A 65 3.28 3.24 7.22
N THR A 66 3.64 2.00 7.56
CA THR A 66 3.87 1.57 8.95
C THR A 66 5.06 2.30 9.57
N GLU A 67 6.19 2.44 8.86
CA GLU A 67 7.34 3.25 9.31
C GLU A 67 6.93 4.70 9.59
N LEU A 68 6.17 5.33 8.67
CA LEU A 68 5.65 6.69 8.83
C LEU A 68 4.74 6.84 10.04
N ALA A 69 3.83 5.91 10.28
CA ALA A 69 2.92 5.95 11.43
C ALA A 69 3.66 5.90 12.77
N HIS A 70 4.82 5.24 12.85
CA HIS A 70 5.69 5.29 14.03
C HIS A 70 6.55 6.58 14.08
N LEU A 71 6.97 7.09 12.92
CA LEU A 71 7.84 8.27 12.84
C LEU A 71 7.08 9.58 13.11
N ALA A 72 5.83 9.70 12.67
CA ALA A 72 4.98 10.88 12.81
C ALA A 72 3.49 10.48 12.93
N PRO A 73 3.06 9.93 14.09
CA PRO A 73 1.72 9.36 14.28
C PRO A 73 0.56 10.36 14.09
N ASP A 74 0.80 11.64 14.41
CA ASP A 74 -0.21 12.71 14.29
C ASP A 74 -0.32 13.29 12.87
N ASN A 75 0.60 12.93 11.96
CA ASN A 75 0.62 13.47 10.60
C ASN A 75 -0.22 12.62 9.64
N LYS A 76 -0.90 13.30 8.71
CA LYS A 76 -1.53 12.61 7.58
C LYS A 76 -0.46 12.06 6.64
N CYS A 77 -0.64 10.81 6.23
CA CYS A 77 0.23 10.14 5.26
C CYS A 77 -0.40 10.17 3.87
N LEU A 78 0.42 10.06 2.82
CA LEU A 78 -0.03 9.94 1.44
C LEU A 78 0.80 8.93 0.65
N GLY A 79 0.18 8.39 -0.40
CA GLY A 79 0.84 7.64 -1.47
C GLY A 79 0.61 8.32 -2.82
N ILE A 80 1.60 8.29 -3.71
CA ILE A 80 1.43 8.63 -5.13
C ILE A 80 1.91 7.45 -5.95
N TYR A 81 1.05 6.96 -6.85
CA TYR A 81 1.30 5.81 -7.71
C TYR A 81 1.34 6.29 -9.15
N TYR A 82 2.48 6.09 -9.80
CA TYR A 82 2.76 6.71 -11.11
C TYR A 82 2.50 5.79 -12.31
N ASP A 83 2.38 4.49 -12.07
CA ASP A 83 2.34 3.45 -13.11
C ASP A 83 1.06 2.60 -12.94
N ASP A 84 0.41 2.23 -14.05
CA ASP A 84 -0.71 1.30 -14.04
C ASP A 84 -0.19 -0.13 -13.80
N PRO A 85 -0.53 -0.81 -12.68
CA PRO A 85 -0.03 -2.16 -12.38
C PRO A 85 -0.59 -3.24 -13.32
N LYS A 86 -1.57 -2.93 -14.17
CA LYS A 86 -2.04 -3.79 -15.26
C LYS A 86 -1.16 -3.68 -16.51
N ARG A 87 -0.35 -2.62 -16.64
CA ARG A 87 0.50 -2.33 -17.83
C ARG A 87 1.98 -2.42 -17.52
N VAL A 88 2.41 -2.02 -16.33
CA VAL A 88 3.81 -2.00 -15.90
C VAL A 88 4.08 -3.22 -15.00
N PRO A 89 5.11 -4.05 -15.28
CA PRO A 89 5.47 -5.17 -14.43
C PRO A 89 5.70 -4.75 -12.98
N SER A 90 5.18 -5.54 -12.03
CA SER A 90 5.16 -5.18 -10.60
C SER A 90 6.53 -4.92 -9.95
N HIS A 91 7.66 -5.31 -10.55
CA HIS A 91 8.99 -4.99 -10.05
C HIS A 91 9.55 -3.67 -10.62
N LEU A 92 8.88 -3.10 -11.64
CA LEU A 92 9.27 -1.87 -12.31
C LEU A 92 8.39 -0.67 -11.90
N THR A 93 7.20 -0.92 -11.33
CA THR A 93 6.25 0.09 -10.86
C THR A 93 6.86 1.05 -9.84
N ARG A 94 6.57 2.33 -9.98
CA ARG A 94 7.14 3.43 -9.19
C ARG A 94 6.05 4.09 -8.35
N PHE A 95 6.41 4.45 -7.13
CA PHE A 95 5.53 5.14 -6.20
C PHE A 95 6.34 5.95 -5.18
N ILE A 96 5.67 6.89 -4.51
CA ILE A 96 6.16 7.43 -3.24
C ILE A 96 5.18 7.15 -2.13
N VAL A 97 5.71 7.05 -0.91
CA VAL A 97 4.95 7.11 0.34
C VAL A 97 5.55 8.26 1.15
N GLY A 98 4.71 9.09 1.77
CA GLY A 98 5.17 10.29 2.47
C GLY A 98 4.22 10.80 3.55
N SER A 99 4.75 11.66 4.41
CA SER A 99 4.03 12.38 5.47
C SER A 99 3.84 13.83 5.05
N ILE A 100 2.63 14.36 5.23
CA ILE A 100 2.35 15.79 5.09
C ILE A 100 2.87 16.50 6.35
N LEU A 101 3.80 17.45 6.17
CA LEU A 101 4.39 18.23 7.26
C LEU A 101 3.72 19.60 7.44
N ALA A 102 3.20 20.18 6.37
CA ALA A 102 2.49 21.45 6.39
C ALA A 102 1.47 21.54 5.24
N TYR A 103 0.45 22.37 5.43
CA TYR A 103 -0.58 22.71 4.44
C TYR A 103 -0.42 24.17 4.01
N ASP A 104 -0.66 24.47 2.75
CA ASP A 104 -0.60 25.81 2.16
C ASP A 104 0.65 26.61 2.63
N ASP A 105 0.45 27.77 3.27
CA ASP A 105 1.50 28.67 3.77
C ASP A 105 1.91 28.42 5.24
N HIS A 106 1.48 27.30 5.86
CA HIS A 106 1.89 26.98 7.24
C HIS A 106 3.40 26.67 7.32
N GLU A 107 4.05 27.14 8.37
CA GLU A 107 5.46 26.83 8.64
C GLU A 107 5.65 25.34 8.93
N VAL A 108 6.73 24.79 8.37
CA VAL A 108 7.15 23.41 8.60
C VAL A 108 7.96 23.37 9.88
N ASP A 109 7.54 22.53 10.84
CA ASP A 109 8.30 22.27 12.07
C ASP A 109 9.76 21.87 11.72
N PRO A 110 10.78 22.66 12.13
CA PRO A 110 12.18 22.37 11.85
C PRO A 110 12.66 21.06 12.45
N ASP A 111 12.18 20.69 13.64
CA ASP A 111 12.57 19.46 14.32
C ASP A 111 11.98 18.24 13.61
N MET A 112 10.71 18.32 13.21
CA MET A 112 10.07 17.32 12.36
C MET A 112 10.80 17.17 11.02
N LYS A 113 11.10 18.29 10.33
CA LYS A 113 11.85 18.27 9.06
C LYS A 113 13.20 17.58 9.23
N LYS A 114 13.97 17.96 10.26
CA LYS A 114 15.27 17.36 10.56
C LYS A 114 15.15 15.86 10.84
N LYS A 115 14.16 15.44 11.63
CA LYS A 115 13.86 14.02 11.92
C LYS A 115 13.61 13.22 10.64
N PHE A 116 12.85 13.77 9.69
CA PHE A 116 12.60 13.14 8.39
C PHE A 116 13.88 13.05 7.53
N GLU A 117 14.69 14.10 7.51
CA GLU A 117 15.97 14.15 6.78
C GLU A 117 16.98 13.12 7.34
N GLU A 118 17.09 12.99 8.67
CA GLU A 118 17.91 11.98 9.35
C GLU A 118 17.45 10.54 9.07
N ASN A 119 16.15 10.35 8.78
CA ASN A 119 15.58 9.06 8.35
C ASN A 119 15.61 8.86 6.83
N GLY A 120 16.33 9.72 6.08
CA GLY A 120 16.56 9.56 4.63
C GLY A 120 15.38 9.97 3.74
N TYR A 121 14.39 10.67 4.27
CA TYR A 121 13.28 11.20 3.47
C TYR A 121 13.70 12.45 2.70
N LYS A 122 13.14 12.62 1.51
CA LYS A 122 13.27 13.81 0.67
C LYS A 122 12.06 14.71 0.84
N PHE A 123 12.14 15.95 0.39
CA PHE A 123 11.06 16.92 0.51
C PHE A 123 10.56 17.38 -0.86
N MET A 124 9.24 17.51 -1.00
CA MET A 124 8.58 18.13 -2.15
C MET A 124 7.39 18.98 -1.70
N ARG A 125 6.91 19.84 -2.60
CA ARG A 125 5.68 20.60 -2.43
C ARG A 125 4.72 20.17 -3.53
N LEU A 126 3.57 19.59 -3.17
CA LEU A 126 2.53 19.22 -4.12
C LEU A 126 1.65 20.46 -4.36
N PRO A 127 1.39 20.85 -5.62
CA PRO A 127 0.77 22.13 -5.92
C PRO A 127 -0.73 22.11 -5.64
N LYS A 128 -1.26 23.30 -5.36
CA LYS A 128 -2.71 23.52 -5.37
C LYS A 128 -3.26 23.39 -6.79
N VAL A 129 -4.22 22.48 -6.97
CA VAL A 129 -4.96 22.25 -8.22
C VAL A 129 -6.43 22.65 -8.06
N THR A 130 -7.06 23.10 -9.13
CA THR A 130 -8.46 23.55 -9.09
C THR A 130 -9.45 22.40 -9.08
N ASN A 131 -9.23 21.41 -9.95
CA ASN A 131 -10.12 20.26 -10.13
C ASN A 131 -9.32 18.95 -10.13
N VAL A 132 -9.89 17.94 -9.50
CA VAL A 132 -9.40 16.54 -9.47
C VAL A 132 -10.58 15.61 -9.74
N VAL A 133 -10.32 14.40 -10.24
CA VAL A 133 -11.25 13.28 -10.03
C VAL A 133 -10.99 12.76 -8.62
N LYS A 134 -12.03 12.57 -7.81
CA LYS A 134 -11.89 12.11 -6.42
C LYS A 134 -13.00 11.18 -5.96
N THR A 135 -12.70 10.45 -4.89
CA THR A 135 -13.67 9.78 -4.01
C THR A 135 -13.05 9.61 -2.61
N SER A 136 -13.83 9.17 -1.64
CA SER A 136 -13.39 8.86 -0.27
C SER A 136 -13.87 7.48 0.14
N PHE A 137 -13.07 6.78 0.96
CA PHE A 137 -13.41 5.48 1.51
C PHE A 137 -13.10 5.42 3.02
N PRO A 138 -13.91 4.77 3.87
CA PRO A 138 -13.62 4.63 5.30
C PRO A 138 -12.29 3.92 5.55
N HIS A 139 -11.46 4.44 6.45
CA HIS A 139 -10.22 3.82 6.92
C HIS A 139 -10.41 3.32 8.35
N ILE A 140 -10.95 2.10 8.48
CA ILE A 140 -11.33 1.53 9.79
C ILE A 140 -10.36 0.42 10.20
N SER A 141 -9.88 -0.37 9.24
CA SER A 141 -8.88 -1.42 9.45
C SER A 141 -7.97 -1.57 8.23
N SER A 142 -6.92 -2.39 8.32
CA SER A 142 -6.10 -2.75 7.15
C SER A 142 -6.92 -3.43 6.05
N PHE A 143 -8.01 -4.13 6.38
CA PHE A 143 -8.94 -4.68 5.37
C PHE A 143 -9.67 -3.57 4.60
N SER A 144 -9.95 -2.41 5.23
CA SER A 144 -10.50 -1.26 4.53
C SER A 144 -9.60 -0.79 3.39
N ILE A 145 -8.28 -0.81 3.56
CA ILE A 145 -7.32 -0.43 2.52
C ILE A 145 -7.44 -1.36 1.31
N PHE A 146 -7.41 -2.68 1.53
CA PHE A 146 -7.57 -3.65 0.43
C PHE A 146 -8.92 -3.52 -0.27
N ILE A 147 -10.02 -3.41 0.48
CA ILE A 147 -11.37 -3.23 -0.07
C ILE A 147 -11.45 -1.92 -0.87
N ALA A 148 -10.87 -0.84 -0.36
CA ALA A 148 -10.80 0.45 -1.05
C ALA A 148 -10.05 0.32 -2.38
N ILE A 149 -8.85 -0.26 -2.38
CA ILE A 149 -8.05 -0.42 -3.60
C ILE A 149 -8.82 -1.20 -4.67
N PHE A 150 -9.44 -2.33 -4.30
CA PHE A 150 -10.18 -3.16 -5.26
C PHE A 150 -11.48 -2.52 -5.79
N LYS A 151 -12.13 -1.62 -5.03
CA LYS A 151 -13.38 -0.96 -5.45
C LYS A 151 -13.15 0.40 -6.11
N VAL A 152 -12.25 1.21 -5.56
CA VAL A 152 -12.05 2.61 -5.95
C VAL A 152 -11.28 2.74 -7.26
N TYR A 153 -10.15 2.03 -7.45
CA TYR A 153 -9.35 2.19 -8.66
C TYR A 153 -10.10 1.84 -9.96
N PRO A 154 -10.89 0.74 -10.04
CA PRO A 154 -11.73 0.48 -11.21
C PRO A 154 -12.74 1.60 -11.46
N LEU A 155 -13.52 1.99 -10.45
CA LEU A 155 -14.54 3.04 -10.60
C LEU A 155 -13.96 4.40 -10.98
N MET A 156 -12.76 4.74 -10.48
CA MET A 156 -12.05 5.95 -10.91
C MET A 156 -11.53 5.83 -12.35
N GLY A 157 -11.03 4.66 -12.75
CA GLY A 157 -10.62 4.39 -14.13
C GLY A 157 -11.79 4.52 -15.10
N ASP A 158 -12.92 3.88 -14.80
CA ASP A 158 -14.15 3.93 -15.60
C ASP A 158 -14.65 5.38 -15.71
N TYR A 159 -14.74 6.13 -14.60
CA TYR A 159 -15.15 7.53 -14.61
C TYR A 159 -14.22 8.42 -15.47
N VAL A 160 -12.90 8.21 -15.37
CA VAL A 160 -11.90 8.95 -16.17
C VAL A 160 -12.06 8.63 -17.66
N GLN A 161 -12.29 7.36 -18.00
CA GLN A 161 -12.49 6.90 -19.39
C GLN A 161 -13.79 7.43 -19.99
N ASP A 162 -14.92 7.27 -19.30
CA ASP A 162 -16.26 7.69 -19.77
C ASP A 162 -16.34 9.20 -20.01
N ASN A 163 -15.73 9.99 -19.12
CA ASN A 163 -15.69 11.45 -19.22
C ASN A 163 -14.52 11.97 -20.08
N LYS A 164 -13.71 11.08 -20.67
CA LYS A 164 -12.53 11.39 -21.51
C LYS A 164 -11.56 12.36 -20.84
N LEU A 165 -11.31 12.15 -19.55
CA LEU A 165 -10.45 12.99 -18.74
C LEU A 165 -9.00 12.50 -18.81
N CYS A 166 -8.04 13.43 -18.76
CA CYS A 166 -6.66 13.12 -18.46
C CYS A 166 -6.46 13.34 -16.95
N ALA A 167 -6.48 12.26 -16.15
CA ALA A 167 -6.33 12.34 -14.70
C ALA A 167 -5.16 11.46 -14.22
N HIS A 168 -4.04 12.07 -13.84
CA HIS A 168 -2.84 11.37 -13.36
C HIS A 168 -1.90 12.34 -12.60
N PRO A 169 -1.00 11.84 -11.72
CA PRO A 169 -0.93 10.47 -11.20
C PRO A 169 -2.11 10.17 -10.25
N TYR A 170 -2.21 8.95 -9.72
CA TYR A 170 -3.20 8.62 -8.70
C TYR A 170 -2.59 8.80 -7.30
N LEU A 171 -3.34 9.45 -6.42
CA LEU A 171 -2.95 9.75 -5.04
C LEU A 171 -3.95 9.17 -4.04
N GLU A 172 -3.41 8.73 -2.91
CA GLU A 172 -4.15 8.33 -1.71
C GLU A 172 -3.70 9.24 -0.56
N VAL A 173 -4.63 9.85 0.18
CA VAL A 173 -4.33 10.63 1.39
C VAL A 173 -5.10 10.05 2.57
N TYR A 174 -4.36 9.64 3.59
CA TYR A 174 -4.87 8.96 4.78
C TYR A 174 -5.01 9.98 5.92
N ASP A 175 -6.23 10.26 6.37
CA ASP A 175 -6.51 11.19 7.47
C ASP A 175 -6.72 10.51 8.84
N GLY A 176 -6.45 9.21 8.91
CA GLY A 176 -6.66 8.36 10.08
C GLY A 176 -8.03 7.65 10.07
N LYS A 177 -9.08 8.27 9.52
CA LYS A 177 -10.46 7.71 9.48
C LYS A 177 -11.00 7.50 8.07
N THR A 178 -10.37 8.13 7.08
CA THR A 178 -10.77 8.16 5.67
C THR A 178 -9.53 8.08 4.79
N ILE A 179 -9.63 7.30 3.73
CA ILE A 179 -8.71 7.34 2.58
C ILE A 179 -9.36 8.24 1.53
N HIS A 180 -8.71 9.35 1.21
CA HIS A 180 -9.12 10.24 0.13
C HIS A 180 -8.34 9.87 -1.12
N PHE A 181 -9.04 9.38 -2.14
CA PHE A 181 -8.45 9.08 -3.44
C PHE A 181 -8.62 10.27 -4.37
N MET A 182 -7.56 10.66 -5.07
CA MET A 182 -7.66 11.71 -6.09
C MET A 182 -6.67 11.53 -7.24
N ALA A 183 -7.02 12.04 -8.41
CA ALA A 183 -6.13 12.20 -9.55
C ALA A 183 -6.30 13.61 -10.15
N PRO A 184 -5.25 14.43 -10.26
CA PRO A 184 -5.37 15.81 -10.69
C PRO A 184 -5.63 15.93 -12.18
N LEU A 185 -6.45 16.91 -12.57
CA LEU A 185 -6.83 17.22 -13.96
C LEU A 185 -6.00 18.36 -14.58
N ALA A 186 -5.06 18.94 -13.81
CA ALA A 186 -4.22 20.05 -14.21
C ALA A 186 -2.89 20.02 -13.44
N LYS A 187 -1.86 20.70 -13.95
CA LYS A 187 -0.51 20.77 -13.34
C LYS A 187 0.13 19.39 -13.05
N GLN A 188 -0.17 18.41 -13.88
CA GLN A 188 0.13 17.01 -13.59
C GLN A 188 1.63 16.77 -13.48
N ASP A 189 2.44 17.43 -14.32
CA ASP A 189 3.91 17.40 -14.30
C ASP A 189 4.52 17.80 -12.94
N GLU A 190 3.88 18.70 -12.19
CA GLU A 190 4.34 19.16 -10.88
C GLU A 190 4.16 18.08 -9.77
N PHE A 191 3.37 17.04 -10.03
CA PHE A 191 3.27 15.86 -9.15
C PHE A 191 4.33 14.79 -9.47
N TYR A 192 5.07 14.91 -10.58
CA TYR A 192 6.13 13.97 -10.95
C TYR A 192 7.50 14.43 -10.45
N LEU A 193 8.24 13.50 -9.86
CA LEU A 193 9.56 13.75 -9.30
C LEU A 193 10.68 13.77 -10.38
N PRO A 194 11.77 14.55 -10.18
CA PRO A 194 12.96 14.48 -11.03
C PRO A 194 13.56 13.07 -11.13
N GLU A 195 13.43 12.27 -10.07
CA GLU A 195 13.78 10.85 -9.99
C GLU A 195 13.12 10.02 -11.10
N MET A 196 11.91 10.38 -11.53
CA MET A 196 11.17 9.70 -12.61
C MET A 196 11.81 9.88 -13.99
N LYS A 197 12.61 10.94 -14.17
CA LYS A 197 13.22 11.32 -15.46
C LYS A 197 14.64 10.77 -15.66
N LYS A 198 15.25 10.16 -14.63
CA LYS A 198 16.63 9.65 -14.68
C LYS A 198 16.68 8.16 -15.07
N MET A 199 16.51 7.82 -16.36
CA MET A 199 17.01 6.52 -16.85
C MET A 199 17.29 6.41 -18.35
N GLY A 200 18.46 5.86 -18.66
CA GLY A 200 19.04 5.48 -19.95
C GLY A 200 20.55 5.24 -19.75
N PRO A 201 21.26 4.45 -20.59
CA PRO A 201 20.82 3.81 -21.84
C PRO A 201 20.79 2.26 -21.83
N ASP A 202 21.05 1.57 -20.70
CA ASP A 202 21.20 0.10 -20.65
C ASP A 202 19.97 -0.66 -20.06
N GLY A 203 18.76 -0.16 -20.29
CA GLY A 203 17.53 -0.74 -19.72
C GLY A 203 16.29 0.12 -19.94
N LEU A 204 16.07 0.51 -21.20
CA LEU A 204 15.22 1.63 -21.61
C LEU A 204 13.74 1.50 -21.20
N VAL A 205 13.21 2.58 -20.62
CA VAL A 205 11.80 2.93 -20.71
C VAL A 205 11.65 3.89 -21.89
N ILE A 206 11.00 3.45 -22.96
CA ILE A 206 10.51 4.37 -24.00
C ILE A 206 9.12 4.82 -23.55
N MET A 207 9.00 6.09 -23.15
CA MET A 207 7.71 6.79 -23.10
C MET A 207 7.56 7.58 -24.40
N GLU A 208 6.94 6.96 -25.40
CA GLU A 208 6.26 7.71 -26.46
C GLU A 208 5.15 8.57 -25.81
N PRO A 209 4.90 9.81 -26.28
CA PRO A 209 3.78 10.60 -25.80
C PRO A 209 2.46 9.86 -26.01
N SER A 210 1.52 10.07 -25.09
CA SER A 210 0.18 9.46 -25.17
C SER A 210 -0.66 10.08 -26.29
N GLU A 211 -0.40 9.72 -27.54
CA GLU A 211 -1.38 9.91 -28.61
C GLU A 211 -2.54 8.91 -28.43
N GLN A 212 -3.75 9.42 -28.61
CA GLN A 212 -4.98 8.65 -28.48
C GLN A 212 -5.04 7.64 -29.63
N LEU A 213 -4.88 6.34 -29.33
CA LEU A 213 -5.07 5.31 -30.34
C LEU A 213 -6.54 5.34 -30.82
N PRO A 214 -6.78 5.52 -32.14
CA PRO A 214 -8.13 5.47 -32.67
C PRO A 214 -8.70 4.06 -32.54
N ILE A 215 -10.00 3.99 -32.27
CA ILE A 215 -10.79 2.77 -32.41
C ILE A 215 -10.75 2.40 -33.90
N ASP A 216 -10.34 1.18 -34.23
CA ASP A 216 -10.72 0.61 -35.51
C ASP A 216 -11.05 -0.89 -35.48
N SER A 217 -11.95 -1.25 -36.39
CA SER A 217 -12.69 -2.51 -36.36
C SER A 217 -12.06 -3.58 -37.25
N ASN A 218 -12.25 -4.85 -36.90
CA ASN A 218 -12.01 -6.04 -37.74
C ASN A 218 -10.60 -6.22 -38.35
N THR A 219 -9.92 -7.30 -37.98
CA THR A 219 -9.77 -8.44 -38.91
C THR A 219 -9.30 -9.71 -38.20
N ASN A 220 -9.77 -10.86 -38.69
CA ASN A 220 -9.30 -12.18 -38.25
C ASN A 220 -7.84 -12.42 -38.66
N SER A 221 -7.06 -13.06 -37.77
CA SER A 221 -6.38 -14.35 -38.03
C SER A 221 -5.52 -14.77 -36.84
N MET A 222 -5.71 -15.99 -36.32
CA MET A 222 -4.78 -16.59 -35.36
C MET A 222 -3.66 -17.34 -36.11
N PRO A 223 -2.40 -17.31 -35.65
CA PRO A 223 -1.39 -18.28 -36.04
C PRO A 223 -1.47 -19.54 -35.16
N VAL A 224 -1.41 -20.70 -35.80
CA VAL A 224 -1.29 -22.04 -35.18
C VAL A 224 0.19 -22.35 -34.92
N PRO A 225 0.58 -23.07 -33.85
CA PRO A 225 1.98 -23.42 -33.61
C PRO A 225 2.44 -24.60 -34.49
N GLU A 226 3.69 -24.55 -34.97
CA GLU A 226 4.33 -25.64 -35.70
C GLU A 226 5.50 -26.26 -34.91
N THR A 227 5.53 -27.59 -34.88
CA THR A 227 6.67 -28.47 -34.56
C THR A 227 6.44 -29.74 -35.39
N PRO A 228 7.44 -30.29 -36.11
CA PRO A 228 8.27 -31.36 -35.53
C PRO A 228 9.75 -31.41 -36.02
N GLU A 229 10.74 -31.67 -35.15
CA GLU A 229 11.53 -32.92 -35.03
C GLU A 229 12.70 -33.09 -36.06
N PRO A 230 13.45 -34.21 -36.16
CA PRO A 230 14.70 -34.39 -35.41
C PRO A 230 15.91 -34.86 -36.27
N VAL A 231 17.13 -34.87 -35.71
CA VAL A 231 18.30 -35.62 -36.28
C VAL A 231 19.17 -36.19 -35.15
N GLU A 232 19.69 -37.40 -35.34
CA GLU A 232 20.37 -38.23 -34.33
C GLU A 232 21.91 -38.11 -34.31
N GLU A 233 22.46 -38.40 -33.13
CA GLU A 233 23.65 -39.20 -32.79
C GLU A 233 24.64 -39.61 -33.90
N ASP A 234 25.96 -39.38 -33.69
CA ASP A 234 26.89 -40.51 -33.50
C ASP A 234 28.25 -40.16 -32.83
N THR A 235 28.74 -41.17 -32.13
CA THR A 235 29.88 -41.42 -31.23
C THR A 235 31.34 -41.09 -31.65
N ASN A 236 32.23 -40.81 -30.67
CA ASN A 236 33.28 -41.77 -30.16
C ASN A 236 34.41 -41.18 -29.27
N GLU A 237 34.79 -41.94 -28.22
CA GLU A 237 36.11 -42.19 -27.58
C GLU A 237 37.13 -41.05 -27.25
N ALA A 238 38.10 -41.18 -26.33
CA ALA A 238 38.20 -41.81 -24.99
C ALA A 238 39.56 -41.43 -24.30
N ASP A 239 39.53 -41.29 -22.97
CA ASP A 239 40.60 -41.60 -21.97
C ASP A 239 41.81 -40.67 -21.63
N ALA A 240 42.21 -40.76 -20.35
CA ALA A 240 43.39 -40.22 -19.63
C ALA A 240 43.56 -38.66 -19.54
N VAL A 241 44.10 -38.03 -18.46
CA VAL A 241 45.11 -38.43 -17.45
C VAL A 241 44.80 -37.85 -16.04
N ILE A 242 45.30 -38.53 -14.99
CA ILE A 242 45.20 -38.19 -13.55
C ILE A 242 46.31 -37.22 -13.09
N SER A 243 46.03 -36.23 -12.22
CA SER A 243 46.73 -36.03 -10.91
C SER A 243 46.50 -34.67 -10.22
N GLU A 244 46.11 -34.73 -8.94
CA GLU A 244 46.53 -33.89 -7.81
C GLU A 244 46.50 -32.34 -7.87
N LEU A 245 45.75 -31.75 -6.92
CA LEU A 245 46.37 -30.92 -5.88
C LEU A 245 45.55 -30.99 -4.56
N ASN A 246 46.22 -31.27 -3.46
CA ASN A 246 45.62 -31.50 -2.14
C ASN A 246 44.90 -30.28 -1.56
N SER A 247 43.78 -30.53 -0.88
CA SER A 247 43.27 -29.66 0.19
C SER A 247 43.22 -30.46 1.50
N ASN A 248 44.19 -30.21 2.39
CA ASN A 248 44.20 -30.78 3.74
C ASN A 248 43.47 -29.83 4.70
N ASN A 249 42.35 -30.27 5.28
CA ASN A 249 42.23 -30.52 6.73
C ASN A 249 40.78 -30.79 7.15
N THR A 250 40.58 -32.01 7.68
CA THR A 250 39.77 -32.40 8.86
C THR A 250 39.02 -31.27 9.58
N GLU A 251 37.69 -31.34 9.67
CA GLU A 251 36.89 -32.12 10.66
C GLU A 251 36.87 -31.50 12.07
N ASP A 252 35.70 -31.00 12.50
CA ASP A 252 34.99 -31.38 13.73
C ASP A 252 33.66 -30.58 13.80
N THR A 253 32.49 -31.16 13.50
CA THR A 253 31.58 -32.05 14.29
C THR A 253 30.48 -31.31 15.06
N ASN A 254 29.27 -31.91 15.02
CA ASN A 254 28.01 -31.53 15.70
C ASN A 254 27.31 -30.26 15.15
N GLY A 255 26.02 -30.25 14.81
CA GLY A 255 24.98 -31.27 14.84
C GLY A 255 23.62 -30.64 15.19
N ALA A 256 22.52 -31.12 14.61
CA ALA A 256 21.10 -31.07 15.09
C ALA A 256 20.58 -29.74 15.74
N ASP A 257 19.49 -29.08 15.31
CA ASP A 257 18.35 -29.49 14.47
C ASP A 257 17.74 -28.26 13.76
N SER A 258 16.95 -28.51 12.72
CA SER A 258 16.17 -27.48 12.02
C SER A 258 14.68 -27.79 12.08
N GLU A 259 13.91 -27.05 12.90
CA GLU A 259 12.45 -26.98 12.77
C GLU A 259 11.97 -25.53 12.79
N ALA A 260 10.88 -25.29 12.07
CA ALA A 260 10.31 -23.97 11.87
C ALA A 260 9.12 -23.71 12.80
N SER A 261 9.03 -22.50 13.37
CA SER A 261 7.73 -21.90 13.67
C SER A 261 7.79 -20.38 13.74
N THR A 262 7.05 -19.75 12.83
CA THR A 262 5.90 -18.88 13.15
C THR A 262 5.69 -18.53 14.63
N GLY A 263 5.66 -17.23 14.95
CA GLY A 263 5.34 -16.73 16.29
C GLY A 263 4.97 -15.25 16.28
N SER A 264 3.67 -14.95 16.19
CA SER A 264 3.14 -13.59 16.34
C SER A 264 3.20 -13.17 17.81
N SER A 265 3.84 -12.03 18.13
CA SER A 265 3.79 -11.46 19.47
C SER A 265 2.65 -10.45 19.57
N PHE A 266 1.64 -10.76 20.39
CA PHE A 266 0.59 -9.84 20.81
C PHE A 266 0.62 -9.82 22.34
N GLU A 267 0.93 -8.66 22.92
CA GLU A 267 1.16 -8.53 24.36
C GLU A 267 -0.12 -8.14 25.10
N GLU A 268 -0.36 -8.80 26.22
CA GLU A 268 -1.67 -8.91 26.85
C GLU A 268 -1.94 -7.76 27.84
N LEU A 269 -2.88 -6.87 27.52
CA LEU A 269 -3.32 -5.80 28.42
C LEU A 269 -4.21 -6.35 29.55
N LYS A 270 -3.68 -6.39 30.76
CA LYS A 270 -4.47 -6.69 31.98
C LYS A 270 -5.29 -5.48 32.41
N ILE A 271 -6.59 -5.67 32.52
CA ILE A 271 -7.53 -4.72 33.13
C ILE A 271 -7.93 -5.30 34.48
N ASP A 272 -7.41 -4.72 35.56
CA ASP A 272 -8.00 -4.87 36.90
C ASP A 272 -8.98 -3.72 37.14
N GLY A 273 -10.19 -4.07 37.58
CA GLY A 273 -11.27 -3.13 37.89
C GLY A 273 -11.65 -3.12 39.37
N ASP A 274 -12.67 -2.31 39.67
CA ASP A 274 -13.30 -2.09 40.97
C ASP A 274 -12.45 -1.32 42.02
N ASP A 275 -13.01 -0.47 42.89
CA ASP A 275 -14.43 -0.25 43.18
C ASP A 275 -14.78 1.21 43.59
N GLN A 276 -16.09 1.43 43.77
CA GLN A 276 -16.81 2.68 43.96
C GLN A 276 -16.69 3.37 45.34
N GLN A 277 -17.04 4.67 45.31
CA GLN A 277 -17.70 5.42 46.40
C GLN A 277 -16.93 5.72 47.71
N GLN A 278 -16.60 7.01 47.86
CA GLN A 278 -17.04 7.75 49.04
C GLN A 278 -17.69 9.09 48.65
N ARG A 279 -18.53 9.61 49.56
CA ARG A 279 -19.77 10.30 49.23
C ARG A 279 -19.90 11.60 50.03
N LYS A 280 -20.18 12.71 49.32
CA LYS A 280 -20.75 13.98 49.82
C LYS A 280 -20.10 14.62 51.08
N GLU A 281 -19.50 15.80 50.92
CA GLU A 281 -20.01 17.06 51.51
C GLU A 281 -19.02 18.23 51.32
N LYS A 282 -19.40 19.22 50.48
CA LYS A 282 -19.36 20.63 50.92
C LYS A 282 -20.31 21.47 50.06
N ALA A 283 -21.29 22.07 50.71
CA ALA A 283 -22.26 22.94 50.06
C ALA A 283 -21.61 24.26 49.59
N ARG A 284 -22.20 24.88 48.55
CA ARG A 284 -21.91 26.27 48.14
C ARG A 284 -23.21 26.98 47.77
N SER A 285 -23.27 28.28 48.09
CA SER A 285 -24.36 29.25 47.83
C SER A 285 -25.49 29.25 48.89
N PRO A 286 -26.17 30.38 49.17
CA PRO A 286 -25.97 31.77 48.68
C PRO A 286 -25.42 32.70 49.82
N ASP A 287 -25.47 34.04 49.86
CA ASP A 287 -26.01 35.08 48.94
C ASP A 287 -25.29 36.46 49.08
N SER A 288 -25.62 37.40 48.18
CA SER A 288 -25.78 38.87 48.37
C SER A 288 -24.68 39.82 48.93
N THR A 289 -24.28 40.74 48.03
CA THR A 289 -24.48 42.21 48.13
C THR A 289 -23.67 43.09 49.11
N THR A 290 -23.18 44.20 48.54
CA THR A 290 -22.85 45.56 49.07
C THR A 290 -21.38 45.94 49.35
N VAL A 291 -21.05 47.12 48.80
CA VAL A 291 -19.84 47.98 48.96
C VAL A 291 -18.56 47.49 48.29
#